data_AF-A0A9X9A8H2-F1
#
_entry.id   AF-A0A9X9A8H2-F1
#
_cell.length_a   1.000
_cell.length_b   1.000
_cell.length_c   1.000
_cell.angle_alpha   90.00
_cell.angle_beta   90.00
_cell.angle_gamma   90.00
#
_symmetry.space_group_name_H-M   'P 1'
#
loop_
_entity.id
_entity.type
_entity.pdbx_description
1 polymer ?
#
loop_
_entity_poly.entity_id
_entity_poly.type
_entity_poly.pdbx_seq_one_letter_code
_entity_poly.pdbx_strand_id
1 'polypeptide(L)' 'TVGWFTSIYPVHLNFQGTQTPIEGLKAVKEQLRRIPNRGVDYGILRYLNKGLLPFYQQKPSISFNYLGN' A
#
# COMPACT_ATOMS: atom_id res chain seq x y z
N THR A 1 -19.67 -8.52 -11.27
CA THR A 1 -19.43 -7.60 -12.39
C THR A 1 -18.07 -7.89 -12.98
N VAL A 2 -17.89 -7.75 -14.29
CA VAL A 2 -16.57 -7.87 -14.95
C VAL A 2 -16.02 -6.46 -15.14
N GLY A 3 -14.75 -6.25 -14.82
CA GLY A 3 -14.10 -4.95 -14.90
C GLY A 3 -12.73 -4.96 -14.24
N TRP A 4 -12.01 -3.84 -14.36
CA TRP A 4 -10.70 -3.68 -13.75
C TRP A 4 -10.83 -3.00 -12.38
N PHE A 5 -10.76 -3.80 -11.31
CA PHE A 5 -10.97 -3.35 -9.93
C PHE A 5 -9.67 -3.32 -9.10
N THR A 6 -8.50 -3.38 -9.73
CA THR A 6 -7.21 -3.38 -9.02
C THR A 6 -7.00 -2.04 -8.32
N SER A 7 -6.71 -2.08 -7.02
CA SER A 7 -6.33 -0.90 -6.24
C SER A 7 -4.82 -0.84 -6.08
N ILE A 8 -4.21 0.31 -6.38
CA ILE A 8 -2.77 0.53 -6.29
C ILE A 8 -2.51 1.65 -5.27
N TYR A 9 -1.70 1.34 -4.26
CA TYR A 9 -1.34 2.26 -3.19
C TYR A 9 0.09 1.99 -2.69
N PRO A 10 0.83 3.02 -2.28
CA PRO A 10 2.18 2.86 -1.76
C PRO A 10 2.13 2.24 -0.35
N VAL A 11 3.10 1.37 -0.05
CA VAL A 11 3.35 0.85 1.29
C VAL A 11 4.80 1.13 1.65
N HIS A 12 5.02 1.76 2.80
CA HIS A 12 6.36 1.92 3.37
C HIS A 12 6.59 0.78 4.38
N LEU A 13 7.44 -0.19 4.01
CA LEU A 13 7.80 -1.30 4.89
C LEU A 13 8.95 -0.89 5.80
N ASN A 14 8.65 -0.72 7.09
CA ASN A 14 9.65 -0.45 8.11
C ASN A 14 10.03 -1.74 8.85
N PHE A 15 11.34 -2.02 8.91
CA PHE A 15 11.93 -3.14 9.64
C PHE A 15 12.82 -2.69 10.82
N GLN A 16 12.75 -1.41 11.20
CA GLN A 16 13.50 -0.91 12.36
C GLN A 16 13.17 -1.72 13.62
N GLY A 17 14.22 -2.16 14.31
CA GLY A 17 14.11 -2.93 15.55
C GLY A 17 13.81 -4.41 15.38
N THR A 18 13.62 -4.93 14.15
CA THR A 18 13.46 -6.37 13.93
C THR A 18 14.83 -7.04 13.88
N GLN A 19 15.05 -8.07 14.69
CA GLN A 19 16.29 -8.84 14.76
C GLN A 19 16.17 -10.20 14.06
N THR A 20 14.95 -10.72 13.94
CA THR A 20 14.68 -12.04 13.36
C THR A 20 13.70 -11.97 12.18
N PRO A 21 13.73 -12.92 11.23
CA PRO A 21 12.75 -12.98 10.14
C PRO A 21 11.30 -13.07 10.63
N ILE A 22 11.06 -13.76 11.75
CA ILE A 22 9.72 -13.88 12.32
C ILE A 22 9.20 -12.55 12.88
N GLU A 23 10.08 -11.72 13.45
CA GLU A 23 9.75 -10.35 13.85
C GLU A 23 9.47 -9.46 12.63
N GLY A 24 10.29 -9.56 11.58
CA GLY A 24 10.05 -8.88 10.30
C GLY A 24 8.69 -9.22 9.71
N LEU A 25 8.32 -10.51 9.69
CA LEU A 25 7.03 -10.97 9.20
C LEU A 25 5.87 -10.38 10.03
N LYS A 26 5.98 -10.39 11.37
CA LYS A 26 4.98 -9.79 12.25
C LYS A 26 4.87 -8.28 12.01
N ALA A 27 6.00 -7.58 11.86
CA ALA A 27 6.04 -6.14 11.61
C ALA A 27 5.33 -5.78 10.29
N VAL A 28 5.60 -6.52 9.21
CA VAL A 28 4.93 -6.30 7.91
C VAL A 28 3.43 -6.57 8.01
N LYS A 29 3.04 -7.67 8.66
CA LYS A 29 1.63 -8.03 8.87
C LYS A 29 0.86 -6.92 9.59
N GLU A 30 1.41 -6.39 10.68
CA GLU A 30 0.75 -5.33 11.44
C GLU A 30 0.75 -3.99 10.69
N GLN A 31 1.80 -3.67 9.93
CA GLN A 31 1.80 -2.49 9.05
C GLN A 31 0.70 -2.55 8.00
N LEU A 32 0.52 -3.69 7.33
CA LEU A 32 -0.53 -3.87 6.33
C LEU A 32 -1.94 -3.85 6.94
N ARG A 33 -2.11 -4.35 8.16
CA ARG A 33 -3.40 -4.32 8.88
C ARG A 33 -3.88 -2.92 9.25
N ARG A 34 -2.96 -1.96 9.43
CA ARG A 34 -3.30 -0.57 9.72
C ARG A 34 -3.85 0.19 8.51
N ILE A 35 -3.77 -0.39 7.31
CA ILE A 35 -4.21 0.26 6.08
C ILE A 35 -5.74 0.13 5.97
N PRO A 36 -6.49 1.23 6.02
CA PRO A 36 -7.95 1.18 5.88
C PRO A 36 -8.33 0.78 4.47
N ASN A 37 -9.48 0.09 4.34
CA ASN A 37 -10.11 -0.25 3.06
C ASN A 37 -9.15 -0.85 2.01
N ARG A 38 -8.10 -1.56 2.45
CA ARG A 38 -7.03 -2.09 1.58
C ARG A 38 -6.48 -1.06 0.59
N GLY A 39 -6.38 0.21 1.01
CA GLY A 39 -5.78 1.29 0.24
C GLY A 39 -6.60 1.80 -0.95
N VAL A 40 -7.86 1.40 -1.10
CA VAL A 40 -8.77 1.91 -2.16
C VAL A 40 -8.86 3.45 -2.12
N ASP A 41 -8.98 4.00 -0.91
CA ASP A 41 -9.14 5.45 -0.69
C ASP A 41 -7.95 6.26 -1.22
N TYR A 42 -6.76 5.66 -1.28
CA TYR A 42 -5.58 6.31 -1.85
C TYR A 42 -5.79 6.66 -3.33
N GLY A 43 -6.32 5.71 -4.12
CA GLY A 43 -6.59 5.93 -5.54
C GLY A 43 -7.67 7.00 -5.75
N ILE A 44 -8.72 6.96 -4.94
CA ILE A 44 -9.80 7.95 -4.96
C ILE A 44 -9.24 9.35 -4.70
N LEU A 45 -8.51 9.54 -3.60
CA LEU A 45 -7.97 10.85 -3.24
C LEU A 45 -6.91 11.32 -4.26
N ARG A 46 -6.06 10.44 -4.75
CA ARG A 46 -5.00 10.79 -5.70
C ARG A 46 -5.53 11.23 -7.06
N TYR A 47 -6.54 10.54 -7.59
CA TYR A 47 -6.99 10.75 -8.97
C TYR A 47 -8.27 11.59 -9.07
N LEU A 48 -9.13 11.58 -8.06
CA LEU A 48 -10.41 12.30 -8.09
C LEU A 48 -10.38 13.61 -7.28
N ASN A 49 -9.42 13.81 -6.37
CA ASN A 49 -9.25 15.08 -5.65
C ASN A 49 -8.06 15.89 -6.19
N LYS A 50 -8.35 16.81 -7.12
CA LYS A 50 -7.34 17.68 -7.76
C LYS A 50 -6.58 18.58 -6.78
N GLY A 51 -7.18 18.92 -5.63
CA GLY A 51 -6.54 19.76 -4.62
C GLY A 51 -5.40 19.07 -3.87
N LEU A 52 -5.33 17.74 -3.90
CA LEU A 52 -4.33 16.96 -3.19
C LEU A 52 -3.14 16.53 -4.07
N LEU A 53 -3.18 16.82 -5.38
CA LEU A 53 -2.12 16.44 -6.32
C LEU A 53 -0.69 16.80 -5.86
N PRO A 54 -0.43 17.99 -5.27
CA PRO A 54 0.92 18.35 -4.82
C PRO A 54 1.51 17.41 -3.77
N PHE A 55 0.69 16.65 -3.05
CA PHE A 55 1.13 15.73 -1.99
C PHE A 55 1.48 14.33 -2.49
N TYR A 56 1.18 13.99 -3.76
CA TYR A 56 1.40 12.65 -4.34
C TYR A 56 2.67 12.53 -5.18
N GLN A 57 3.78 13.07 -4.66
CA GLN A 57 5.07 13.12 -5.39
C GLN A 57 5.91 11.85 -5.24
N GLN A 58 5.70 11.07 -4.17
CA GLN A 58 6.47 9.85 -3.95
C GLN A 58 6.08 8.76 -4.95
N LYS A 59 7.08 8.23 -5.66
CA LYS A 59 6.96 7.10 -6.57
C LYS A 59 7.76 5.92 -6.01
N PRO A 60 7.11 4.85 -5.54
CA PRO A 60 7.80 3.63 -5.17
C PRO A 60 8.59 3.09 -6.37
N SER A 61 9.81 2.60 -6.12
CA SER A 61 10.65 1.98 -7.16
C SER A 61 10.24 0.54 -7.49
N ILE A 62 9.40 -0.07 -6.65
CA ILE A 62 8.99 -1.48 -6.74
C ILE A 62 7.46 -1.54 -6.73
N SER A 63 6.89 -2.42 -7.56
CA SER A 63 5.47 -2.78 -7.55
C SER A 63 5.31 -4.26 -7.26
N PHE A 64 4.23 -4.63 -6.56
CA PHE A 64 3.92 -5.99 -6.17
C PHE A 64 2.43 -6.26 -6.40
N ASN A 65 2.11 -7.40 -7.03
CA ASN A 65 0.73 -7.85 -7.24
C ASN A 65 0.66 -9.37 -7.06
N TYR A 66 -0.26 -9.82 -6.21
CA TYR A 66 -0.52 -11.24 -5.97
C TYR A 66 -1.81 -11.65 -6.68
N LEU A 67 -1.70 -12.55 -7.66
CA LEU A 67 -2.81 -12.94 -8.54
C LEU A 67 -3.68 -14.08 -7.96
N GLY A 68 -3.28 -14.65 -6.83
CA GLY A 68 -3.89 -15.88 -6.32
C GLY A 68 -3.25 -17.15 -6.92
N ASN A 69 -3.63 -18.29 -6.35
CA ASN A 69 -3.43 -19.63 -6.88
C ASN A 69 -4.80 -20.28 -7.08
#